data_AF-A0A1Q6CFB4-F1
#
_entry.id   AF-A0A1Q6CFB4-F1
#
_cell.length_a   1.000
_cell.length_b   1.000
_cell.length_c   1.000
_cell.angle_alpha   90.00
_cell.angle_beta   90.00
_cell.angle_gamma   90.00
#
_symmetry.space_group_name_H-M   'P 1'
#
loop_
_entity.id
_entity.type
_entity.pdbx_description
1 polymer ?
#
loop_
_entity_poly.entity_id
_entity_poly.type
_entity_poly.pdbx_seq_one_letter_code
_entity_poly.pdbx_strand_id
1 'polypeptide(L)' 'MIVTVGKNGAIPLPPDEDFNEENKLKIGDILQCTLMKDKRSIKLEKFSDQSLNDEEIKAHGYLCRVEELNPKDFE' A
#
# COMPACT_ATOMS: atom_id res chain seq x y z
N MET A 1 6.18 13.89 1.70
CA MET A 1 4.77 13.87 2.14
C MET A 1 4.74 13.33 3.56
N ILE A 2 3.99 13.96 4.47
CA ILE A 2 3.72 13.41 5.81
C ILE A 2 2.30 12.86 5.76
N VAL A 3 2.13 11.59 6.14
CA VAL A 3 0.82 10.92 6.18
C VAL A 3 0.57 10.36 7.57
N THR A 4 -0.67 10.35 7.99
CA THR A 4 -1.11 9.65 9.20
C THR A 4 -1.40 8.20 8.84
N VAL A 5 -0.83 7.26 9.59
CA VAL A 5 -1.18 5.85 9.47
C VAL A 5 -2.53 5.63 10.15
N GLY A 6 -3.49 5.06 9.43
CA GLY A 6 -4.82 4.75 9.92
C GLY A 6 -4.86 3.44 10.71
N LYS A 7 -6.06 3.06 11.14
CA LYS A 7 -6.34 1.77 11.76
C LYS A 7 -5.87 0.64 10.83
N ASN A 8 -5.47 -0.47 11.45
CA ASN A 8 -4.92 -1.64 10.75
C ASN A 8 -3.67 -1.37 9.89
N GLY A 9 -2.98 -0.24 10.11
CA GLY A 9 -1.79 0.12 9.33
C GLY A 9 -2.11 0.66 7.93
N ALA A 10 -3.33 1.14 7.69
CA ALA A 10 -3.72 1.76 6.43
C ALA A 10 -2.86 3.00 6.14
N ILE A 11 -2.30 3.09 4.93
CA ILE A 11 -1.48 4.22 4.50
C ILE A 11 -2.23 4.90 3.36
N PRO A 12 -2.67 6.16 3.53
CA PRO A 12 -3.33 6.88 2.46
C PRO A 12 -2.29 7.21 1.40
N LEU A 13 -2.57 6.82 0.15
CA LEU A 13 -1.79 7.25 -0.99
C LEU A 13 -2.16 8.70 -1.34
N PRO A 14 -1.24 9.48 -1.94
CA PRO A 14 -1.55 10.81 -2.44
C PRO A 14 -2.82 10.81 -3.29
N PRO A 15 -3.77 11.74 -3.07
CA PRO A 15 -4.98 11.85 -3.88
C PRO A 15 -4.72 12.47 -5.27
N ASP A 16 -3.45 12.79 -5.56
CA ASP A 16 -3.04 13.42 -6.80
C ASP A 16 -3.22 12.45 -7.97
N GLU A 17 -4.00 12.85 -8.98
CA GLU A 17 -4.22 12.06 -10.19
C GLU A 17 -2.89 11.76 -10.89
N ASP A 18 -1.96 12.72 -10.87
CA ASP A 18 -0.62 12.56 -11.46
C ASP A 18 0.16 11.43 -10.76
N PHE A 19 0.04 11.31 -9.43
CA PHE A 19 0.70 10.24 -8.68
C PHE A 19 0.19 8.85 -9.08
N ASN A 20 -1.13 8.70 -9.23
CA ASN A 20 -1.72 7.42 -9.61
C ASN A 20 -1.45 7.08 -11.09
N GLU A 21 -1.46 8.06 -11.98
CA GLU A 21 -1.14 7.87 -13.40
C GLU A 21 0.34 7.52 -13.62
N GLU A 22 1.26 8.25 -12.98
CA GLU A 22 2.70 8.00 -13.07
C GLU A 22 3.07 6.61 -12.53
N ASN A 23 2.48 6.21 -11.40
CA ASN A 23 2.77 4.93 -10.75
C ASN A 23 1.89 3.77 -11.26
N LYS A 24 0.90 4.07 -12.12
CA LYS A 24 -0.04 3.10 -12.72
C LYS A 24 -0.70 2.18 -11.69
N LEU A 25 -0.98 2.70 -10.50
CA LEU A 25 -1.61 1.95 -9.41
C LEU A 25 -3.12 1.85 -9.66
N LYS A 26 -3.69 0.69 -9.34
CA LYS A 26 -5.13 0.43 -9.45
C LYS A 26 -5.62 -0.22 -8.17
N ILE A 27 -6.88 0.00 -7.84
CA ILE A 27 -7.56 -0.76 -6.77
C ILE A 27 -7.44 -2.25 -7.09
N GLY A 28 -7.03 -3.03 -6.09
CA GLY A 28 -6.76 -4.46 -6.16
C GLY A 28 -5.28 -4.82 -6.41
N ASP A 29 -4.44 -3.88 -6.85
CA ASP A 29 -3.01 -4.15 -7.06
C ASP A 29 -2.34 -4.59 -5.75
N ILE A 30 -1.45 -5.57 -5.84
CA ILE A 30 -0.63 -6.07 -4.75
C ILE A 30 0.71 -5.36 -4.76
N LEU A 31 1.04 -4.71 -3.65
CA LEU A 31 2.30 -4.03 -3.43
C LEU A 31 3.12 -4.75 -2.37
N GLN A 32 4.44 -4.77 -2.56
CA GLN A 32 5.38 -5.19 -1.54
C GLN A 32 5.87 -3.96 -0.77
N CYS A 33 5.66 -3.98 0.54
CA CYS A 33 6.16 -3.00 1.48
C CYS A 33 7.48 -3.47 2.07
N THR A 34 8.54 -2.69 1.85
CA THR A 34 9.87 -2.97 2.39
C THR A 34 10.32 -1.82 3.29
N LEU A 35 10.68 -2.13 4.54
CA LEU A 35 11.35 -1.17 5.42
C LEU A 35 12.81 -1.00 4.95
N MET A 36 13.19 0.23 4.65
CA MET A 36 14.54 0.55 4.18
C MET A 36 15.54 0.46 5.34
N LYS A 37 16.84 0.34 4.99
CA LYS A 37 17.93 0.16 5.99
C LYS A 37 18.00 1.29 7.02
N ASP A 38 17.53 2.47 6.67
CA ASP A 38 17.46 3.64 7.56
C ASP A 38 16.42 3.49 8.68
N LYS A 39 15.52 2.49 8.59
CA LYS A 39 14.38 2.23 9.48
C LYS A 39 13.43 3.42 9.62
N ARG A 40 13.48 4.36 8.68
CA ARG A 40 12.69 5.60 8.66
C ARG A 40 11.91 5.77 7.37
N SER A 41 12.28 5.02 6.35
CA SER A 41 11.63 5.04 5.05
C SER A 41 11.02 3.68 4.73
N ILE A 42 9.84 3.69 4.14
CA ILE A 42 9.23 2.51 3.53
C ILE A 42 9.24 2.67 2.01
N LYS A 43 9.42 1.55 1.31
CA LYS A 43 9.32 1.49 -0.14
C LYS A 43 8.13 0.59 -0.50
N LEU A 44 7.27 1.09 -1.37
CA LEU A 44 6.16 0.35 -1.95
C LEU A 44 6.46 0.10 -3.42
N GLU A 45 6.40 -1.15 -3.85
CA GLU A 45 6.63 -1.55 -5.24
C GLU A 45 5.56 -2.53 -5.68
N LYS A 46 5.19 -2.52 -6.97
CA LYS A 46 4.29 -3.54 -7.51
C LYS A 46 4.92 -4.92 -7.36
N PHE A 47 4.21 -5.81 -6.70
CA PHE A 47 4.64 -7.19 -6.56
C PHE A 47 4.48 -7.92 -7.90
N SER A 48 5.40 -8.83 -8.24
CA SER A 48 5.37 -9.46 -9.56
C SER A 48 4.15 -10.38 -9.74
N ASP A 49 3.69 -11.02 -8.67
CA ASP A 49 2.52 -11.88 -8.68
C ASP A 49 1.28 -11.13 -8.18
N GLN A 50 0.38 -10.78 -9.09
CA GLN A 50 -0.87 -10.08 -8.80
C GLN A 50 -2.06 -11.04 -8.61
N SER A 51 -1.83 -12.35 -8.63
CA SER A 51 -2.88 -13.37 -8.54
C SER A 51 -3.14 -13.87 -7.12
N LEU A 52 -2.34 -13.41 -6.14
CA LEU A 52 -2.44 -13.87 -4.76
C LEU A 52 -3.75 -13.44 -4.10
N ASN A 53 -4.28 -14.35 -3.29
CA ASN A 53 -5.45 -14.09 -2.46
C ASN A 53 -5.08 -13.44 -1.11
N ASP A 54 -6.09 -13.04 -0.34
CA ASP A 54 -5.90 -12.30 0.90
C ASP A 54 -5.17 -13.10 1.99
N GLU A 55 -5.37 -14.43 2.02
CA GLU A 55 -4.69 -15.31 2.97
C GLU A 55 -3.20 -15.41 2.64
N GLU A 56 -2.86 -15.52 1.36
CA GLU A 56 -1.48 -15.56 0.87
C GLU A 56 -0.75 -14.23 1.10
N ILE A 57 -1.42 -13.11 0.81
CA ILE A 57 -0.91 -11.76 1.09
C ILE A 57 -0.61 -11.61 2.58
N LYS A 58 -1.55 -12.01 3.44
CA LYS A 58 -1.40 -11.94 4.89
C LYS A 58 -0.30 -12.86 5.42
N ALA A 59 -0.16 -14.06 4.86
CA ALA A 59 0.89 -15.00 5.23
C ALA A 59 2.29 -14.51 4.85
N HIS A 60 2.43 -13.77 3.74
CA HIS A 60 3.71 -13.19 3.33
C HIS A 60 4.16 -12.05 4.27
N GLY A 61 3.23 -11.34 4.92
CA GLY A 61 3.52 -10.34 5.95
C GLY A 61 4.12 -9.00 5.47
N TYR A 62 4.60 -8.94 4.23
CA TYR A 62 5.13 -7.72 3.59
C TYR A 62 4.28 -7.25 2.41
N LEU A 63 3.25 -8.00 2.05
CA LEU A 63 2.37 -7.66 0.95
C LEU A 63 1.17 -6.89 1.47
N CYS A 64 0.70 -5.96 0.65
CA CYS A 64 -0.46 -5.12 0.91
C CYS A 64 -1.25 -4.96 -0.39
N ARG A 65 -2.57 -4.81 -0.27
CA ARG A 65 -3.45 -4.57 -1.41
C ARG A 65 -3.84 -3.10 -1.46
N VAL A 66 -3.87 -2.53 -2.67
CA VAL A 66 -4.44 -1.20 -2.91
C VAL A 66 -5.96 -1.31 -2.79
N GLU A 67 -6.54 -0.58 -1.87
CA GLU A 67 -7.98 -0.58 -1.62
C GLU A 67 -8.54 0.83 -1.70
N GLU A 68 -9.85 0.94 -1.86
CA GLU A 68 -10.51 2.24 -1.76
C GLU A 68 -10.31 2.80 -0.35
N LEU A 69 -10.00 4.09 -0.26
CA LEU A 69 -9.79 4.74 1.02
C LEU A 69 -11.08 4.68 1.85
N ASN A 70 -11.02 4.01 3.01
CA ASN A 70 -12.10 4.00 3.98
C ASN A 70 -11.87 5.10 5.03
N PRO A 71 -12.69 6.17 5.06
CA PRO A 71 -12.48 7.28 6.00
C PRO A 71 -12.48 6.87 7.47
N LYS A 72 -13.21 5.81 7.84
CA LYS A 72 -13.32 5.31 9.23
C LYS A 72 -12.01 4.81 9.81
N ASP A 73 -11.05 4.46 8.95
CA ASP A 73 -9.71 4.07 9.38
C ASP A 73 -8.89 5.26 9.89
N PHE A 74 -9.34 6.49 9.63
CA PHE A 74 -8.66 7.73 9.99
C PHE A 74 -9.48 8.63 10.93
N GLU A 75 -10.65 8.14 11.39
CA GLU A 75 -11.49 8.70 12.46
C GLU A 75 -11.08 8.16 13.84
#